data_AF-A0A6B2LD86-F1
#
_entry.id   AF-A0A6B2LD86-F1
#
_cell.length_a   1.000
_cell.length_b   1.000
_cell.length_c   1.000
_cell.angle_alpha   90.00
_cell.angle_beta   90.00
_cell.angle_gamma   90.00
#
_symmetry.space_group_name_H-M   'P 1'
#
loop_
_entity.id
_entity.type
_entity.pdbx_description
1 polymer ?
#
loop_
_entity_poly.entity_id
_entity_poly.type
_entity_poly.pdbx_seq_one_letter_code
_entity_poly.pdbx_strand_id
1 'polypeptide(L)'
;MKEGQTISIIWRSDDYSHHFAAKKEIEMEAHESIYLREPPAPSINLYKCLQAFTTEEQLGPDDPWYCGDCKELRQAFKKFDIWEAPPILIIHLKRFSYRGNFREKIDDLIDFPLEGLDLGEYVIGPRTVPPIYDLYAVSNHYGSMMGGHYTAYGKHRNDSKWFYFDDQNVTESYPDKVRSNAAYVLFYRRRDVTWTPHVSTEEPSKDSSTEEEESDSDSSPVRYASPPPSSSGVTNTLGSRSVHVHDDSDDDHHHSSDHLDDSSDLENAPRAHSD
;
A
#
# COMPACT_ATOMS: atom_id res chain seq x y z
N MET A 1 43.24 15.09 -26.22
CA MET A 1 43.26 13.69 -25.74
C MET A 1 42.90 12.80 -26.90
N LYS A 2 43.61 11.69 -27.13
CA LYS A 2 43.28 10.76 -28.22
C LYS A 2 42.19 9.79 -27.76
N GLU A 3 41.40 9.32 -28.71
CA GLU A 3 40.30 8.36 -28.53
C GLU A 3 40.80 7.09 -27.83
N GLY A 4 40.16 6.71 -26.71
CA GLY A 4 40.51 5.53 -25.93
C GLY A 4 41.30 5.76 -24.62
N GLN A 5 41.45 6.98 -24.12
CA GLN A 5 42.02 7.22 -22.79
C GLN A 5 40.93 7.33 -21.71
N THR A 6 40.99 6.46 -20.70
CA THR A 6 40.14 6.53 -19.51
C THR A 6 40.91 7.20 -18.38
N ILE A 7 40.29 8.17 -17.70
CA ILE A 7 40.79 8.74 -16.45
C ILE A 7 40.10 7.99 -15.31
N SER A 8 40.89 7.36 -14.45
CA SER A 8 40.39 6.75 -13.21
C SER A 8 40.93 7.54 -12.03
N ILE A 9 40.04 8.07 -11.21
CA ILE A 9 40.40 8.70 -9.94
C ILE A 9 40.30 7.62 -8.87
N ILE A 10 41.44 7.16 -8.38
CA ILE A 10 41.52 6.12 -7.35
C ILE A 10 41.97 6.81 -6.07
N TRP A 11 41.10 6.85 -5.07
CA TRP A 11 41.47 7.30 -3.73
C TRP A 11 42.16 6.14 -3.00
N ARG A 12 43.44 6.29 -2.66
CA ARG A 12 44.11 5.39 -1.72
C ARG A 12 43.96 5.97 -0.32
N SER A 13 43.61 5.13 0.65
CA SER A 13 43.40 5.55 2.05
C SER A 13 44.63 6.26 2.63
N ASP A 14 45.80 5.93 2.11
CA ASP A 14 47.11 6.41 2.58
C ASP A 14 47.43 7.81 2.02
N ASP A 15 46.82 8.19 0.89
CA ASP A 15 47.00 9.50 0.24
C ASP A 15 46.38 10.63 1.06
N TYR A 16 45.39 10.31 1.90
CA TYR A 16 44.78 11.26 2.82
C TYR A 16 45.86 11.86 3.72
N SER A 17 46.64 11.05 4.42
CA SER A 17 47.72 11.53 5.29
C SER A 17 48.81 12.35 4.59
N HIS A 18 49.07 12.11 3.30
CA HIS A 18 50.14 12.77 2.54
C HIS A 18 49.72 14.08 1.88
N HIS A 19 48.43 14.24 1.57
CA HIS A 19 47.89 15.43 0.91
C HIS A 19 46.97 16.28 1.80
N PHE A 20 46.59 15.76 2.97
CA PHE A 20 45.70 16.44 3.91
C PHE A 20 46.45 17.52 4.71
N ALA A 21 46.32 18.77 4.26
CA ALA A 21 46.75 19.92 5.03
C ALA A 21 45.63 20.36 6.00
N ALA A 22 45.57 19.73 7.18
CA ALA A 22 44.56 19.97 8.23
C ALA A 22 44.30 21.45 8.57
N LYS A 23 45.30 22.33 8.35
CA LYS A 23 45.19 23.77 8.62
C LYS A 23 44.48 24.57 7.53
N LYS A 24 44.35 24.05 6.31
CA LYS A 24 43.80 24.78 5.15
C LYS A 24 42.29 24.59 4.98
N GLU A 25 41.71 23.65 5.70
CA GLU A 25 40.29 23.27 5.60
C GLU A 25 39.39 23.99 6.61
N ILE A 26 39.98 24.74 7.56
CA ILE A 26 39.22 25.49 8.57
C ILE A 26 38.58 26.75 7.95
N GLU A 27 39.07 27.24 6.81
CA GLU A 27 38.41 28.28 6.02
C GLU A 27 37.43 27.65 5.03
N MET A 28 36.30 27.20 5.55
CA MET A 28 35.14 26.83 4.74
C MET A 28 34.39 28.11 4.36
N GLU A 29 34.69 28.69 3.21
CA GLU A 29 33.85 29.75 2.64
C GLU A 29 32.54 29.13 2.15
N ALA A 30 31.45 29.47 2.83
CA ALA A 30 30.11 29.06 2.44
C ALA A 30 29.76 29.69 1.08
N HIS A 31 29.76 28.88 0.02
CA HIS A 31 29.36 29.32 -1.31
C HIS A 31 27.88 29.77 -1.29
N GLU A 32 27.54 30.81 -2.05
CA GLU A 32 26.20 31.44 -2.09
C GLU A 32 25.07 30.42 -2.35
N SER A 33 25.36 29.34 -3.08
CA SER A 33 24.44 28.22 -3.33
C SER A 33 23.94 27.49 -2.08
N ILE A 34 24.64 27.59 -0.94
CA ILE A 34 24.18 27.05 0.35
C ILE A 34 22.93 27.79 0.83
N TYR A 35 22.84 29.09 0.55
CA TYR A 35 21.72 29.95 0.95
C TYR A 35 20.62 30.01 -0.10
N LEU A 36 20.87 29.50 -1.31
CA LEU A 36 19.86 29.32 -2.36
C LEU A 36 19.05 28.03 -2.21
N ARG A 37 19.25 27.25 -1.13
CA ARG A 37 18.37 26.12 -0.84
C ARG A 37 16.96 26.65 -0.59
N GLU A 38 16.07 26.36 -1.53
CA GLU A 38 14.64 26.55 -1.33
C GLU A 38 14.23 25.87 0.00
N PRO A 39 13.35 26.50 0.79
CA PRO A 39 12.81 25.84 1.97
C PRO A 39 12.24 24.48 1.55
N PRO A 40 12.45 23.41 2.34
CA PRO A 40 11.91 22.11 2.00
C PRO A 40 10.42 22.25 1.71
N ALA A 41 9.97 21.68 0.59
CA ALA A 41 8.57 21.68 0.20
C ALA A 41 7.69 21.29 1.40
N PRO A 42 6.51 21.93 1.57
CA PRO A 42 5.67 21.69 2.73
C PRO A 42 5.36 20.19 2.84
N SER A 43 5.83 19.56 3.91
CA SER A 43 5.63 18.12 4.11
C SER A 43 4.13 17.81 4.16
N ILE A 44 3.70 16.84 3.36
CA ILE A 44 2.36 16.26 3.45
C ILE A 44 2.33 15.39 4.70
N ASN A 45 1.30 15.53 5.52
CA ASN A 45 1.14 14.72 6.73
C ASN A 45 -0.20 13.98 6.72
N LEU A 46 -0.30 12.96 7.56
CA LEU A 46 -1.48 12.10 7.64
C LEU A 46 -2.77 12.89 7.97
N TYR A 47 -2.67 13.94 8.78
CA TYR A 47 -3.82 14.80 9.12
C TYR A 47 -4.40 15.51 7.90
N LYS A 48 -3.56 15.95 6.94
CA LYS A 48 -4.02 16.49 5.66
C LYS A 48 -4.74 15.42 4.84
N CYS A 49 -4.25 14.17 4.83
CA CYS A 49 -4.92 13.06 4.15
C CYS A 49 -6.29 12.75 4.77
N LEU A 50 -6.38 12.72 6.11
CA LEU A 50 -7.64 12.54 6.84
C LEU A 50 -8.62 13.67 6.54
N GLN A 51 -8.15 14.92 6.56
CA GLN A 51 -8.97 16.08 6.21
C GLN A 51 -9.52 15.98 4.79
N ALA A 52 -8.67 15.63 3.82
CA ALA A 52 -9.07 15.45 2.44
C ALA A 52 -10.13 14.33 2.31
N PHE A 53 -9.93 13.20 3.00
CA PHE A 53 -10.87 12.09 3.01
C PHE A 53 -12.26 12.47 3.55
N THR A 54 -12.33 13.35 4.54
CA THR A 54 -13.60 13.81 5.14
C THR A 54 -14.19 15.07 4.49
N THR A 55 -13.53 15.62 3.47
CA THR A 55 -14.02 16.81 2.76
C THR A 55 -15.08 16.39 1.74
N GLU A 56 -16.15 17.17 1.61
CA GLU A 56 -17.18 16.96 0.58
C GLU A 56 -16.59 17.19 -0.81
N GLU A 57 -16.89 16.29 -1.74
CA GLU A 57 -16.48 16.36 -3.13
C GLU A 57 -17.68 16.18 -4.07
N GLN A 58 -17.61 16.76 -5.26
CA GLN A 58 -18.61 16.53 -6.29
C GLN A 58 -18.22 15.29 -7.11
N LEU A 59 -19.18 14.39 -7.33
CA LEU A 59 -18.96 13.22 -8.16
C LEU A 59 -18.62 13.60 -9.61
N GLY A 60 -17.75 12.80 -10.22
CA GLY A 60 -17.35 12.97 -11.61
C GLY A 60 -18.52 12.79 -12.58
N PRO A 61 -18.37 13.29 -13.82
CA PRO A 61 -19.39 13.10 -14.85
C PRO A 61 -19.62 11.63 -15.21
N ASP A 62 -18.58 10.79 -15.04
CA ASP A 62 -18.59 9.35 -15.35
C ASP A 62 -18.99 8.47 -14.14
N ASP A 63 -19.21 9.06 -12.96
CA ASP A 63 -19.69 8.36 -11.74
C ASP A 63 -20.93 9.07 -11.13
N PRO A 64 -22.04 9.23 -11.88
CA PRO A 64 -23.20 9.94 -11.38
C PRO A 64 -24.03 9.09 -10.40
N TRP A 65 -24.64 9.74 -9.42
CA TRP A 65 -25.54 9.10 -8.46
C TRP A 65 -26.99 9.13 -8.93
N TYR A 66 -27.71 8.01 -8.79
CA TYR A 66 -29.14 7.95 -9.11
C TYR A 66 -29.99 8.63 -8.03
N CYS A 67 -30.64 9.75 -8.39
CA CYS A 67 -31.50 10.47 -7.47
C CYS A 67 -32.89 9.84 -7.39
N GLY A 68 -33.24 9.35 -6.20
CA GLY A 68 -34.55 8.75 -5.91
C GLY A 68 -35.75 9.69 -6.10
N ASP A 69 -35.56 11.01 -5.99
CA ASP A 69 -36.61 12.00 -6.15
C ASP A 69 -36.73 12.49 -7.60
N CYS A 70 -35.59 12.78 -8.26
CA CYS A 70 -35.58 13.21 -9.66
C CYS A 70 -35.84 12.07 -10.65
N LYS A 71 -35.60 10.82 -10.22
CA LYS A 71 -35.66 9.61 -11.05
C LYS A 71 -34.65 9.59 -12.21
N GLU A 72 -33.50 10.24 -12.03
CA GLU A 72 -32.42 10.29 -13.02
C GLU A 72 -31.03 10.34 -12.37
N LEU A 73 -29.99 10.06 -13.17
CA LEU A 73 -28.59 10.16 -12.77
C LEU A 73 -28.17 11.64 -12.64
N ARG A 74 -27.54 12.00 -11.52
CA ARG A 74 -27.10 13.35 -11.18
C ARG A 74 -25.68 13.33 -10.63
N GLN A 75 -24.89 14.34 -10.95
CA GLN A 75 -23.63 14.60 -10.26
C GLN A 75 -23.92 15.13 -8.85
N ALA A 76 -24.00 14.21 -7.89
CA ALA A 76 -24.24 14.54 -6.50
C ALA A 76 -22.95 15.00 -5.80
N PHE A 77 -23.11 15.63 -4.64
CA PHE A 77 -22.03 15.82 -3.69
C PHE A 77 -21.95 14.59 -2.77
N LYS A 78 -20.73 14.10 -2.55
CA LYS A 78 -20.40 12.94 -1.73
C LYS A 78 -19.47 13.39 -0.62
N LYS A 79 -19.73 12.91 0.59
CA LYS A 79 -18.91 13.16 1.76
C LYS A 79 -18.79 11.89 2.58
N PHE A 80 -17.58 11.62 3.07
CA PHE A 80 -17.34 10.59 4.08
C PHE A 80 -17.15 11.23 5.44
N ASP A 81 -17.70 10.61 6.48
CA ASP A 81 -17.50 10.99 7.86
C ASP A 81 -17.10 9.75 8.68
N ILE A 82 -16.22 9.95 9.66
CA ILE A 82 -15.85 8.88 10.59
C ILE A 82 -16.83 8.93 11.75
N TRP A 83 -17.77 7.98 11.80
CA TRP A 83 -18.75 7.94 12.89
C TRP A 83 -18.14 7.45 14.21
N GLU A 84 -17.37 6.37 14.16
CA GLU A 84 -16.76 5.75 15.34
C GLU A 84 -15.31 5.33 15.06
N ALA A 85 -14.45 5.49 16.06
CA ALA A 85 -13.03 5.13 16.02
C ALA A 85 -12.83 3.66 16.47
N PRO A 86 -12.36 2.75 15.60
CA PRO A 86 -12.25 1.32 15.92
C PRO A 86 -11.07 1.00 16.86
N PRO A 87 -11.08 -0.12 17.62
CA PRO A 87 -9.93 -0.54 18.43
C PRO A 87 -8.61 -0.70 17.65
N ILE A 88 -8.71 -1.23 16.43
CA ILE A 88 -7.61 -1.35 15.46
C ILE A 88 -7.97 -0.54 14.23
N LEU A 89 -7.11 0.41 13.88
CA LEU A 89 -7.28 1.29 12.74
C LEU A 89 -6.25 0.92 11.68
N ILE A 90 -6.73 0.62 10.48
CA ILE A 90 -5.89 0.34 9.31
C ILE A 90 -6.07 1.50 8.34
N ILE A 91 -4.97 2.15 7.98
CA ILE A 91 -4.97 3.27 7.03
C ILE A 91 -4.18 2.85 5.80
N HIS A 92 -4.86 2.76 4.66
CA HIS A 92 -4.23 2.56 3.36
C HIS A 92 -3.99 3.92 2.70
N LEU A 93 -2.72 4.21 2.36
CA LEU A 93 -2.35 5.37 1.56
C LEU A 93 -2.54 5.02 0.09
N LYS A 94 -3.56 5.59 -0.56
CA LYS A 94 -3.92 5.34 -1.97
C LYS A 94 -2.84 5.92 -2.92
N ARG A 95 -1.71 5.21 -3.02
CA ARG A 95 -0.54 5.63 -3.81
C ARG A 95 -0.64 5.29 -5.29
N PHE A 96 -1.43 4.29 -5.65
CA PHE A 96 -1.58 3.89 -7.05
C PHE A 96 -2.72 4.66 -7.70
N SER A 97 -2.41 5.27 -8.84
CA SER A 97 -3.31 6.12 -9.60
C SER A 97 -3.40 5.59 -11.03
N TYR A 98 -4.63 5.41 -11.50
CA TYR A 98 -4.95 5.04 -12.87
C TYR A 98 -5.60 6.27 -13.53
N ARG A 99 -4.95 6.84 -14.54
CA ARG A 99 -5.48 7.96 -15.32
C ARG A 99 -5.39 7.61 -16.80
N GLY A 100 -6.46 6.98 -17.31
CA GLY A 100 -6.48 6.41 -18.66
C GLY A 100 -5.35 5.40 -18.84
N ASN A 101 -4.49 5.63 -19.82
CA ASN A 101 -3.33 4.76 -20.09
C ASN A 101 -2.15 5.01 -19.15
N PHE A 102 -2.19 6.06 -18.32
CA PHE A 102 -1.11 6.38 -17.40
C PHE A 102 -1.36 5.70 -16.05
N ARG A 103 -0.35 4.95 -15.61
CA ARG A 103 -0.32 4.24 -14.34
C ARG A 103 0.87 4.74 -13.56
N GLU A 104 0.63 5.32 -12.40
CA GLU A 104 1.70 5.89 -11.58
C GLU A 104 1.58 5.47 -10.11
N LYS A 105 2.73 5.52 -9.44
CA LYS A 105 2.82 5.43 -7.99
C LYS A 105 3.22 6.79 -7.44
N ILE A 106 2.43 7.31 -6.51
CA ILE A 106 2.72 8.52 -5.75
C ILE A 106 3.77 8.16 -4.69
N ASP A 107 5.00 8.62 -4.91
CA ASP A 107 6.17 8.37 -4.03
C ASP A 107 6.41 9.52 -3.03
N ASP A 108 5.41 10.39 -2.81
CA ASP A 108 5.49 11.46 -1.81
C ASP A 108 5.66 10.88 -0.40
N LEU A 109 6.55 11.51 0.38
CA LEU A 109 6.66 11.23 1.81
C LEU A 109 5.44 11.79 2.53
N ILE A 110 4.70 10.90 3.20
CA ILE A 110 3.63 11.27 4.12
C ILE A 110 4.19 11.16 5.53
N ASP A 111 4.26 12.28 6.27
CA ASP A 111 4.62 12.25 7.68
C ASP A 111 3.43 11.74 8.51
N PHE A 112 3.66 10.71 9.31
CA PHE A 112 2.66 10.11 10.18
C PHE A 112 3.24 9.87 11.58
N PRO A 113 2.45 10.07 12.65
CA PRO A 113 2.92 9.92 14.02
C PRO A 113 3.07 8.43 14.39
N LEU A 114 4.22 8.05 14.94
CA LEU A 114 4.40 6.68 15.47
C LEU A 114 3.59 6.45 16.75
N GLU A 115 3.35 7.52 17.52
CA GLU A 115 2.62 7.51 18.77
C GLU A 115 1.71 8.73 18.84
N GLY A 116 0.50 8.55 19.38
CA GLY A 116 -0.43 9.64 19.64
C GLY A 116 -1.11 10.23 18.39
N LEU A 117 -1.45 9.40 17.40
CA LEU A 117 -2.38 9.81 16.36
C LEU A 117 -3.74 10.11 17.00
N ASP A 118 -4.19 11.36 16.96
CA ASP A 118 -5.46 11.78 17.54
C ASP A 118 -6.53 11.95 16.45
N LEU A 119 -7.55 11.09 16.46
CA LEU A 119 -8.69 11.22 15.54
C LEU A 119 -9.81 12.11 16.09
N GLY A 120 -9.58 12.82 17.20
CA GLY A 120 -10.56 13.62 17.90
C GLY A 120 -11.22 14.72 17.07
N GLU A 121 -10.60 15.24 16.01
CA GLU A 121 -11.27 16.22 15.14
C GLU A 121 -12.10 15.57 14.03
N TYR A 122 -11.86 14.29 13.74
CA TYR A 122 -12.44 13.59 12.58
C TYR A 122 -13.61 12.67 12.95
N VAL A 123 -13.72 12.27 14.23
CA VAL A 123 -14.80 11.38 14.71
C VAL A 123 -16.04 12.20 15.08
N ILE A 124 -17.14 12.07 14.34
CA ILE A 124 -18.37 12.85 14.57
C ILE A 124 -19.36 12.20 15.55
N GLY A 125 -19.23 10.89 15.79
CA GLY A 125 -20.11 10.17 16.71
C GLY A 125 -19.68 10.28 18.18
N PRO A 126 -20.43 9.62 19.09
CA PRO A 126 -20.13 9.61 20.52
C PRO A 126 -18.75 9.03 20.82
N ARG A 127 -18.06 9.60 21.81
CA ARG A 127 -16.73 9.15 22.25
C ARG A 127 -16.79 8.69 23.69
N THR A 128 -16.70 7.39 23.90
CA THR A 128 -16.59 6.79 25.25
C THR A 128 -15.16 6.79 25.76
N VAL A 129 -14.19 6.77 24.84
CA VAL A 129 -12.75 6.82 25.11
C VAL A 129 -12.07 7.79 24.12
N PRO A 130 -10.93 8.40 24.49
CA PRO A 130 -10.16 9.20 23.55
C PRO A 130 -9.69 8.36 22.35
N PRO A 131 -9.94 8.79 21.10
CA PRO A 131 -9.57 8.04 19.90
C PRO A 131 -8.10 8.28 19.53
N ILE A 132 -7.21 7.95 20.48
CA ILE A 132 -5.76 8.15 20.38
C ILE A 132 -5.10 6.80 20.08
N TYR A 133 -4.24 6.77 19.07
CA TYR A 133 -3.62 5.55 18.56
C TYR A 133 -2.10 5.61 18.55
N ASP A 134 -1.48 4.44 18.68
CA ASP A 134 -0.05 4.24 18.44
C ASP A 134 0.15 3.23 17.30
N LEU A 135 1.11 3.52 16.43
CA LEU A 135 1.49 2.69 15.30
C LEU A 135 2.21 1.44 15.81
N TYR A 136 1.84 0.27 15.31
CA TYR A 136 2.51 -0.99 15.65
C TYR A 136 3.00 -1.77 14.44
N ALA A 137 2.53 -1.46 13.22
CA ALA A 137 3.10 -2.04 12.01
C ALA A 137 2.92 -1.11 10.80
N VAL A 138 3.78 -1.30 9.79
CA VAL A 138 3.70 -0.65 8.48
C VAL A 138 3.96 -1.70 7.42
N SER A 139 3.08 -1.79 6.41
CA SER A 139 3.39 -2.45 5.15
C SER A 139 4.03 -1.43 4.22
N ASN A 140 5.22 -1.75 3.71
CA ASN A 140 5.95 -0.93 2.76
C ASN A 140 5.80 -1.48 1.35
N HIS A 141 5.86 -0.61 0.34
CA HIS A 141 5.95 -0.99 -1.06
C HIS A 141 7.08 -0.25 -1.78
N TYR A 142 7.98 -1.00 -2.38
CA TYR A 142 9.09 -0.52 -3.20
C TYR A 142 8.84 -0.85 -4.67
N GLY A 143 9.36 0.00 -5.57
CA GLY A 143 9.17 -0.18 -7.00
C GLY A 143 7.86 0.42 -7.52
N SER A 144 7.50 -0.01 -8.73
CA SER A 144 6.42 0.57 -9.52
C SER A 144 5.12 -0.20 -9.35
N MET A 145 4.08 0.30 -9.98
CA MET A 145 2.78 -0.35 -10.03
C MET A 145 2.75 -1.65 -10.86
N MET A 146 3.68 -1.81 -11.81
CA MET A 146 3.77 -3.00 -12.67
C MET A 146 4.63 -4.11 -12.05
N GLY A 147 5.35 -3.79 -10.98
CA GLY A 147 6.30 -4.69 -10.35
C GLY A 147 7.00 -3.98 -9.20
N GLY A 148 6.98 -4.63 -8.05
CA GLY A 148 7.48 -4.08 -6.80
C GLY A 148 7.75 -5.16 -5.77
N HIS A 149 8.14 -4.72 -4.58
CA HIS A 149 8.47 -5.58 -3.45
C HIS A 149 7.81 -5.05 -2.18
N TYR A 150 7.19 -5.95 -1.42
CA TYR A 150 6.54 -5.62 -0.17
C TYR A 150 7.39 -6.08 1.01
N THR A 151 7.55 -5.21 1.99
CA THR A 151 8.19 -5.54 3.26
C THR A 151 7.36 -4.99 4.41
N ALA A 152 7.72 -5.30 5.64
CA ALA A 152 6.99 -4.80 6.80
C ALA A 152 7.92 -4.27 7.90
N TYR A 153 7.48 -3.22 8.57
CA TYR A 153 7.94 -2.90 9.92
C TYR A 153 6.92 -3.41 10.94
N GLY A 154 7.39 -4.01 12.02
CA GLY A 154 6.56 -4.43 13.14
C GLY A 154 7.19 -4.06 14.48
N LYS A 155 6.39 -3.50 15.40
CA LYS A 155 6.80 -3.22 16.78
C LYS A 155 6.49 -4.44 17.64
N HIS A 156 7.51 -5.06 18.19
CA HIS A 156 7.34 -6.20 19.08
C HIS A 156 6.66 -5.77 20.39
N ARG A 157 5.67 -6.56 20.80
CA ARG A 157 4.71 -6.20 21.86
C ARG A 157 5.33 -6.01 23.25
N ASN A 158 6.40 -6.74 23.56
CA ASN A 158 6.90 -6.88 24.93
C ASN A 158 8.04 -5.91 25.25
N ASP A 159 8.95 -5.69 24.31
CA ASP A 159 10.15 -4.86 24.49
C ASP A 159 10.08 -3.53 23.73
N SER A 160 8.98 -3.28 23.00
CA SER A 160 8.76 -2.07 22.20
C SER A 160 9.81 -1.84 21.10
N LYS A 161 10.56 -2.89 20.72
CA LYS A 161 11.56 -2.83 19.65
C LYS A 161 10.90 -2.93 18.27
N TRP A 162 11.46 -2.24 17.29
CA TRP A 162 11.04 -2.35 15.91
C TRP A 162 11.85 -3.41 15.18
N PHE A 163 11.20 -4.14 14.28
CA PHE A 163 11.83 -5.10 13.39
C PHE A 163 11.41 -4.81 11.96
N TYR A 164 12.32 -5.02 11.02
CA TYR A 164 12.10 -4.99 9.59
C TYR A 164 12.07 -6.41 9.07
N PHE A 165 10.96 -6.76 8.40
CA PHE A 165 10.66 -8.06 7.84
C PHE A 165 10.69 -7.96 6.32
N ASP A 166 11.66 -8.65 5.72
CA ASP A 166 11.89 -8.70 4.28
C ASP A 166 11.95 -10.17 3.86
N ASP A 167 10.77 -10.70 3.52
CA ASP A 167 10.50 -12.12 3.32
C ASP A 167 10.99 -12.97 4.50
N GLN A 168 12.01 -13.80 4.28
CA GLN A 168 12.63 -14.66 5.27
C GLN A 168 13.60 -13.94 6.22
N ASN A 169 13.95 -12.68 5.93
CA ASN A 169 14.93 -11.92 6.68
C ASN A 169 14.26 -11.02 7.72
N VAL A 170 14.70 -11.14 8.97
CA VAL A 170 14.23 -10.29 10.06
C VAL A 170 15.43 -9.56 10.66
N THR A 171 15.36 -8.23 10.69
CA THR A 171 16.42 -7.39 11.27
C THR A 171 15.85 -6.40 12.27
N GLU A 172 16.56 -6.14 13.36
CA GLU A 172 16.18 -5.08 14.31
C GLU A 172 16.27 -3.71 13.60
N SER A 173 15.31 -2.84 13.87
CA SER A 173 15.20 -1.52 13.27
C SER A 173 14.83 -0.45 14.30
N TYR A 174 14.75 0.80 13.85
CA TYR A 174 14.61 1.96 14.70
C TYR A 174 13.48 2.88 14.20
N PRO A 175 12.80 3.62 15.11
CA PRO A 175 11.66 4.49 14.77
C PRO A 175 11.88 5.46 13.60
N ASP A 176 13.11 5.95 13.40
CA ASP A 176 13.47 6.86 12.31
C ASP A 176 13.38 6.21 10.92
N LYS A 177 13.53 4.89 10.83
CA LYS A 177 13.45 4.13 9.57
C LYS A 177 12.03 3.74 9.17
N VAL A 178 11.13 3.67 10.15
CA VAL A 178 9.72 3.31 9.93
C VAL A 178 9.00 4.35 9.07
N ARG A 179 9.36 5.64 9.23
CA ARG A 179 8.83 6.74 8.41
C ARG A 179 9.62 6.84 7.11
N SER A 180 9.01 6.38 6.03
CA SER A 180 9.57 6.51 4.68
C SER A 180 8.46 6.70 3.65
N ASN A 181 8.84 7.13 2.45
CA ASN A 181 7.91 7.19 1.32
C ASN A 181 7.44 5.81 0.84
N ALA A 182 8.09 4.73 1.28
CA ALA A 182 7.64 3.37 0.99
C ALA A 182 6.41 2.95 1.80
N ALA A 183 6.07 3.64 2.89
CA ALA A 183 4.91 3.31 3.72
C ALA A 183 3.63 3.31 2.89
N TYR A 184 2.90 2.20 2.90
CA TYR A 184 1.71 1.97 2.07
C TYR A 184 0.46 1.68 2.90
N VAL A 185 0.56 0.79 3.88
CA VAL A 185 -0.52 0.52 4.86
C VAL A 185 0.00 0.71 6.26
N LEU A 186 -0.69 1.51 7.07
CA LEU A 186 -0.37 1.82 8.45
C LEU A 186 -1.32 1.08 9.38
N PHE A 187 -0.78 0.41 10.40
CA PHE A 187 -1.55 -0.32 11.39
C PHE A 187 -1.42 0.34 12.76
N TYR A 188 -2.53 0.88 13.24
CA TYR A 188 -2.66 1.63 14.47
C TYR A 188 -3.53 0.88 15.48
N ARG A 189 -3.13 0.93 16.74
CA ARG A 189 -3.91 0.38 17.86
C ARG A 189 -4.32 1.51 18.78
N ARG A 190 -5.59 1.55 19.17
CA ARG A 190 -6.09 2.54 20.12
C ARG A 190 -5.47 2.29 21.50
N ARG A 191 -5.13 3.34 22.24
CA ARG A 191 -4.34 3.24 23.49
C ARG A 191 -5.01 2.46 24.62
N ASP A 192 -6.33 2.41 24.65
CA ASP A 192 -7.11 1.63 25.61
C ASP A 192 -7.10 0.11 25.31
N VAL A 193 -6.65 -0.30 24.12
CA VAL A 193 -6.64 -1.70 23.69
C VAL A 193 -5.35 -2.36 24.17
N THR A 194 -5.50 -3.36 25.03
CA THR A 194 -4.40 -4.20 25.52
C THR A 194 -4.28 -5.47 24.67
N TRP A 195 -3.06 -5.97 24.48
CA TRP A 195 -2.84 -7.27 23.86
C TRP A 195 -3.30 -8.36 24.84
N THR A 196 -4.26 -9.20 24.44
CA THR A 196 -4.52 -10.44 25.17
C THR A 196 -3.31 -11.36 25.02
N PRO A 197 -2.71 -11.88 26.10
CA PRO A 197 -1.65 -12.86 25.99
C PRO A 197 -2.14 -14.06 25.19
N HIS A 198 -1.36 -14.47 24.19
CA HIS A 198 -1.60 -15.76 23.55
C HIS A 198 -1.25 -16.82 24.58
N VAL A 199 -2.26 -17.49 25.14
CA VAL A 199 -2.04 -18.71 25.92
C VAL A 199 -1.63 -19.77 24.90
N SER A 200 -0.35 -20.14 24.88
CA SER A 200 0.10 -21.34 24.19
C SER A 200 -0.52 -22.54 24.90
N THR A 201 -1.68 -23.00 24.44
CA THR A 201 -2.11 -24.37 24.70
C THR A 201 -1.15 -25.28 23.94
N GLU A 202 -0.09 -25.70 24.60
CA GLU A 202 0.67 -26.87 24.15
C GLU A 202 -0.23 -28.10 24.34
N GLU A 203 -0.93 -28.48 23.27
CA GLU A 203 -1.54 -29.80 23.16
C GLU A 203 -0.39 -30.83 23.09
N PRO A 204 -0.35 -31.85 23.96
CA PRO A 204 0.71 -32.86 23.93
C PRO A 204 0.59 -33.70 22.66
N SER A 205 1.60 -33.62 21.80
CA SER A 205 1.73 -34.49 20.62
C SER A 205 1.95 -35.94 21.04
N LYS A 206 0.90 -36.77 20.87
CA LYS A 206 1.05 -38.21 20.68
C LYS A 206 1.23 -38.45 19.18
N ASP A 207 2.39 -38.90 18.75
CA ASP A 207 2.59 -40.32 18.46
C ASP A 207 4.02 -40.58 17.94
N SER A 208 4.56 -41.73 18.33
CA SER A 208 5.85 -42.27 17.91
C SER A 208 5.59 -43.60 17.20
N SER A 209 6.14 -43.77 15.99
CA SER A 209 6.47 -45.02 15.26
C SER A 209 6.20 -44.78 13.78
N THR A 210 6.98 -45.19 12.78
CA THR A 210 8.20 -46.01 12.66
C THR A 210 8.68 -45.82 11.22
N GLU A 211 9.97 -46.01 10.98
CA GLU A 211 10.62 -46.01 9.66
C GLU A 211 10.13 -47.18 8.78
N GLU A 212 9.90 -46.93 7.48
CA GLU A 212 10.22 -47.85 6.38
C GLU A 212 10.59 -47.02 5.12
N GLU A 213 11.76 -47.31 4.54
CA GLU A 213 12.23 -46.80 3.25
C GLU A 213 11.81 -47.74 2.11
N GLU A 214 11.43 -47.20 0.94
CA GLU A 214 12.08 -47.40 -0.37
C GLU A 214 11.15 -47.21 -1.59
N SER A 215 11.75 -46.57 -2.60
CA SER A 215 11.65 -46.81 -4.04
C SER A 215 10.76 -45.92 -4.94
N ASP A 216 11.45 -45.51 -6.01
CA ASP A 216 11.19 -44.59 -7.11
C ASP A 216 10.25 -45.18 -8.19
N SER A 217 9.38 -44.36 -8.79
CA SER A 217 9.14 -44.26 -10.25
C SER A 217 7.76 -43.67 -10.62
N ASP A 218 7.81 -42.49 -11.24
CA ASP A 218 7.16 -42.02 -12.48
C ASP A 218 5.62 -42.08 -12.75
N SER A 219 5.17 -40.98 -13.39
CA SER A 219 4.04 -40.81 -14.33
C SER A 219 2.60 -40.50 -13.85
N SER A 220 2.32 -39.19 -13.73
CA SER A 220 1.19 -38.39 -14.31
C SER A 220 -0.30 -38.78 -14.04
N PRO A 221 -1.31 -37.99 -14.48
CA PRO A 221 -1.88 -36.87 -13.73
C PRO A 221 -3.41 -37.00 -13.52
N VAL A 222 -3.96 -36.76 -12.32
CA VAL A 222 -5.43 -36.69 -12.17
C VAL A 222 -5.90 -35.67 -11.12
N ARG A 223 -6.51 -34.60 -11.65
CA ARG A 223 -7.73 -33.89 -11.22
C ARG A 223 -8.17 -34.01 -9.75
N TYR A 224 -8.23 -32.88 -9.05
CA TYR A 224 -9.19 -32.61 -7.97
C TYR A 224 -9.91 -31.30 -8.32
N ALA A 225 -11.20 -31.32 -8.70
CA ALA A 225 -12.38 -31.49 -7.85
C ALA A 225 -12.69 -30.20 -7.06
N SER A 226 -13.80 -29.56 -7.45
CA SER A 226 -14.42 -28.39 -6.83
C SER A 226 -14.75 -28.62 -5.34
N PRO A 227 -14.85 -27.55 -4.53
CA PRO A 227 -15.08 -27.65 -3.09
C PRO A 227 -16.51 -28.15 -2.75
N PRO A 228 -16.69 -28.90 -1.64
CA PRO A 228 -18.01 -29.33 -1.19
C PRO A 228 -18.79 -28.20 -0.49
N PRO A 229 -20.14 -28.31 -0.42
CA PRO A 229 -21.01 -27.25 0.05
C PRO A 229 -21.11 -27.15 1.58
N SER A 230 -21.58 -25.98 2.00
CA SER A 230 -21.92 -25.54 3.35
C SER A 230 -22.70 -26.55 4.19
N SER A 231 -22.29 -26.73 5.44
CA SER A 231 -23.19 -27.14 6.53
C SER A 231 -23.12 -26.12 7.67
N SER A 232 -24.31 -25.76 8.12
CA SER A 232 -24.63 -24.76 9.13
C SER A 232 -24.33 -25.27 10.54
N GLY A 233 -23.48 -24.53 11.27
CA GLY A 233 -23.24 -24.70 12.70
C GLY A 233 -23.21 -23.34 13.38
N VAL A 234 -24.29 -23.00 14.07
CA VAL A 234 -24.44 -21.77 14.85
C VAL A 234 -23.61 -21.88 16.13
N THR A 235 -22.61 -21.02 16.31
CA THR A 235 -22.11 -20.63 17.63
C THR A 235 -21.76 -19.13 17.64
N ASN A 236 -22.24 -18.43 18.69
CA ASN A 236 -22.08 -16.99 18.90
C ASN A 236 -20.69 -16.66 19.44
N THR A 237 -19.93 -15.79 18.76
CA THR A 237 -18.84 -14.99 19.38
C THR A 237 -18.52 -13.72 18.57
N LEU A 238 -18.45 -12.59 19.30
CA LEU A 238 -17.96 -11.23 18.98
C LEU A 238 -18.00 -10.76 17.51
N GLY A 239 -18.98 -9.91 17.21
CA GLY A 239 -19.14 -9.27 15.91
C GLY A 239 -18.04 -8.26 15.60
N SER A 240 -17.07 -8.67 14.79
CA SER A 240 -16.45 -7.78 13.81
C SER A 240 -17.47 -7.56 12.69
N ARG A 241 -18.15 -6.42 12.68
CA ARG A 241 -18.93 -6.01 11.50
C ARG A 241 -17.95 -5.46 10.48
N SER A 242 -17.46 -6.34 9.59
CA SER A 242 -16.92 -5.90 8.32
C SER A 242 -18.10 -5.43 7.47
N VAL A 243 -18.23 -4.11 7.29
CA VAL A 243 -19.08 -3.57 6.23
C VAL A 243 -18.21 -3.56 4.98
N HIS A 244 -18.28 -4.64 4.20
CA HIS A 244 -17.80 -4.61 2.83
C HIS A 244 -18.82 -3.87 1.98
N VAL A 245 -18.59 -2.57 1.78
CA VAL A 245 -19.17 -1.90 0.61
C VAL A 245 -18.27 -2.29 -0.55
N HIS A 246 -18.77 -3.15 -1.43
CA HIS A 246 -18.16 -3.34 -2.74
C HIS A 246 -18.37 -2.03 -3.50
N ASP A 247 -17.27 -1.39 -3.87
CA ASP A 247 -17.24 -0.34 -4.88
C ASP A 247 -17.06 -1.08 -6.21
N ASP A 248 -18.18 -1.51 -6.81
CA ASP A 248 -18.22 -2.13 -8.15
C ASP A 248 -18.09 -1.05 -9.23
N SER A 249 -17.02 -0.25 -9.17
CA SER A 249 -16.76 0.80 -10.17
C SER A 249 -15.73 0.41 -11.22
N ASP A 250 -15.14 -0.79 -11.16
CA ASP A 250 -14.10 -1.22 -12.11
C ASP A 250 -14.32 -2.68 -12.55
N ASP A 251 -15.34 -2.93 -13.36
CA ASP A 251 -15.49 -4.19 -14.11
C ASP A 251 -15.92 -3.89 -15.57
N ASP A 252 -15.04 -3.23 -16.32
CA ASP A 252 -15.20 -3.07 -17.77
C ASP A 252 -14.81 -4.38 -18.46
N HIS A 253 -15.83 -5.16 -18.82
CA HIS A 253 -15.74 -6.35 -19.65
C HIS A 253 -14.96 -6.10 -20.96
N HIS A 254 -13.83 -6.77 -21.12
CA HIS A 254 -13.23 -7.00 -22.45
C HIS A 254 -14.11 -7.95 -23.26
N HIS A 255 -14.89 -7.40 -24.19
CA HIS A 255 -15.40 -8.16 -25.33
C HIS A 255 -14.43 -8.00 -26.50
N SER A 256 -13.47 -8.92 -26.59
CA SER A 256 -12.64 -9.09 -27.79
C SER A 256 -13.45 -9.89 -28.80
N SER A 257 -14.08 -9.22 -29.77
CA SER A 257 -14.65 -9.87 -30.94
C SER A 257 -13.61 -9.92 -32.05
N ASP A 258 -12.71 -10.91 -31.98
CA ASP A 258 -11.98 -11.38 -33.15
C ASP A 258 -12.77 -12.54 -33.78
N HIS A 259 -13.59 -12.22 -34.79
CA HIS A 259 -14.08 -13.20 -35.76
C HIS A 259 -13.72 -12.68 -37.15
N LEU A 260 -12.57 -13.14 -37.63
CA LEU A 260 -12.29 -13.27 -39.05
C LEU A 260 -13.08 -14.47 -39.55
N ASP A 261 -14.00 -14.26 -40.49
CA ASP A 261 -14.29 -15.30 -41.47
C ASP A 261 -14.54 -14.70 -42.85
N ASP A 262 -13.93 -15.40 -43.79
CA ASP A 262 -13.80 -15.17 -45.21
C ASP A 262 -15.01 -15.76 -45.94
N SER A 263 -15.59 -15.02 -46.90
CA SER A 263 -15.76 -15.47 -48.30
C SER A 263 -16.93 -14.79 -49.03
N SER A 264 -16.59 -14.34 -50.23
CA SER A 264 -17.33 -14.52 -51.49
C SER A 264 -18.78 -14.04 -51.63
N ASP A 265 -18.93 -13.10 -52.57
CA ASP A 265 -19.75 -13.23 -53.80
C ASP A 265 -20.96 -12.30 -54.03
N LEU A 266 -20.79 -11.56 -55.14
CA LEU A 266 -21.73 -11.24 -56.23
C LEU A 266 -22.60 -9.96 -56.15
N GLU A 267 -22.23 -9.07 -57.10
CA GLU A 267 -23.08 -8.40 -58.09
C GLU A 267 -24.32 -7.62 -57.61
N ASN A 268 -24.32 -6.29 -57.78
CA ASN A 268 -24.75 -5.63 -59.03
C ASN A 268 -24.69 -4.09 -58.90
N ALA A 269 -24.22 -3.44 -59.95
CA ALA A 269 -24.28 -1.98 -60.15
C ALA A 269 -25.68 -1.58 -60.71
N PRO A 270 -25.99 -0.33 -61.17
CA PRO A 270 -25.20 0.92 -61.17
C PRO A 270 -25.99 2.25 -60.91
N ARG A 271 -25.22 3.36 -60.81
CA ARG A 271 -25.45 4.74 -61.32
C ARG A 271 -26.53 5.66 -60.72
N ALA A 272 -26.08 6.85 -60.26
CA ALA A 272 -26.40 8.20 -60.76
C ALA A 272 -25.62 9.25 -59.91
N HIS A 273 -24.59 9.92 -60.45
CA HIS A 273 -24.60 11.29 -61.02
C HIS A 273 -24.79 12.45 -60.01
N SER A 274 -23.73 13.28 -59.88
CA SER A 274 -23.68 14.77 -59.82
C SER A 274 -24.88 15.50 -59.20
N ASP A 275 -24.72 16.32 -58.16
CA ASP A 275 -23.91 17.55 -58.07
C ASP A 275 -23.55 17.89 -56.60
#